data_AF-A0A1J6JVT1-F1
#
_entry.id   AF-A0A1J6JVT1-F1
#
_cell.length_a   1.000
_cell.length_b   1.000
_cell.length_c   1.000
_cell.angle_alpha   90.00
_cell.angle_beta   90.00
_cell.angle_gamma   90.00
#
_symmetry.space_group_name_H-M   'P 1'
#
loop_
_entity.id
_entity.type
_entity.pdbx_description
1 polymer ?
#
loop_
_entity_poly.entity_id
_entity_poly.type
_entity_poly.pdbx_seq_one_letter_code
_entity_poly.pdbx_strand_id
1 'polypeptide(L)'
;EALLKGHQLAEQNNLVPLEINTDSAEIIQILITGNLIYDPIICECRSLICRMDRVVVKHAYREQNRVADALAKKATKAIFLNRLSILAVPPIFANDVFWADILGIDSVRFFVGCNMKTILQNIAAVGVLQYQNN
;
A
#
# COMPACT_ATOMS: atom_id res chain seq x y z
N GLU A 1 9.24 8.54 -5.49
CA GLU A 1 8.76 9.90 -5.20
C GLU A 1 7.74 9.95 -4.05
N ALA A 2 6.64 9.18 -4.08
CA ALA A 2 5.62 9.19 -3.03
C ALA A 2 6.17 8.93 -1.62
N LEU A 3 7.04 7.92 -1.47
CA LEU A 3 7.72 7.60 -0.21
C LEU A 3 8.50 8.80 0.34
N LEU A 4 9.33 9.42 -0.51
CA LEU A 4 10.16 10.57 -0.13
C LEU A 4 9.30 11.75 0.32
N LYS A 5 8.30 12.13 -0.48
CA LYS A 5 7.40 13.26 -0.17
C LYS A 5 6.57 13.02 1.08
N GLY A 6 6.05 11.79 1.26
CA GLY A 6 5.31 11.41 2.46
C GLY A 6 6.17 11.49 3.72
N HIS A 7 7.43 11.05 3.62
CA HIS A 7 8.38 11.14 4.72
C HIS A 7 8.74 12.59 5.08
N GLN A 8 9.07 13.42 4.09
CA GLN A 8 9.35 14.85 4.30
C GLN A 8 8.17 15.56 4.98
N LEU A 9 6.94 15.22 4.57
CA LEU A 9 5.74 15.75 5.18
C LEU A 9 5.57 15.31 6.65
N ALA A 10 5.85 14.04 6.96
CA ALA A 10 5.80 13.53 8.33
C ALA A 10 6.83 14.22 9.24
N GLU A 11 8.06 14.42 8.75
CA GLU A 11 9.12 15.15 9.45
C GLU A 11 8.71 16.61 9.73
N GLN A 12 8.20 17.32 8.72
CA GLN A 12 7.74 18.71 8.86
C GLN A 12 6.61 18.88 9.90
N ASN A 13 5.82 17.84 10.12
CA ASN A 13 4.70 17.84 11.08
C ASN A 13 5.05 17.15 12.41
N ASN A 14 6.32 16.79 12.63
CA ASN A 14 6.78 16.09 13.83
C ASN A 14 6.02 14.77 14.12
N LEU A 15 5.65 14.03 13.07
CA LEU A 15 4.98 12.74 13.17
C LEU A 15 6.02 11.62 13.41
N VAL A 16 6.47 11.49 14.66
CA VAL A 16 7.41 10.46 15.11
C VAL A 16 6.90 9.73 16.35
N PRO A 17 7.15 8.41 16.49
CA PRO A 17 7.80 7.49 15.53
C PRO A 17 6.87 7.13 14.35
N LEU A 18 7.44 6.64 13.24
CA LEU A 18 6.71 6.42 12.00
C LEU A 18 6.81 4.97 11.50
N GLU A 19 5.66 4.36 11.23
CA GLU A 19 5.56 3.12 10.47
C GLU A 19 5.07 3.45 9.05
N ILE A 20 5.86 3.09 8.05
CA ILE A 20 5.55 3.31 6.64
C ILE A 20 5.13 1.98 6.02
N ASN A 21 3.86 1.87 5.66
CA ASN A 21 3.31 0.72 4.97
C ASN A 21 3.30 0.95 3.46
N THR A 22 3.85 0.01 2.68
CA THR A 22 3.85 0.08 1.21
C THR A 22 3.49 -1.27 0.59
N ASP A 23 2.70 -1.22 -0.48
CA ASP A 23 2.32 -2.40 -1.27
C ASP A 23 3.29 -2.73 -2.41
N SER A 24 4.35 -1.93 -2.60
CA SER A 24 5.42 -2.26 -3.56
C SER A 24 6.56 -2.98 -2.86
N ALA A 25 6.64 -4.29 -3.09
CA ALA A 25 7.78 -5.10 -2.69
C ALA A 25 9.07 -4.65 -3.39
N GLU A 26 8.96 -4.11 -4.62
CA GLU A 26 10.09 -3.59 -5.38
C GLU A 26 10.72 -2.39 -4.68
N ILE A 27 9.93 -1.47 -4.13
CA ILE A 27 10.45 -0.32 -3.38
C ILE A 27 11.22 -0.79 -2.15
N ILE A 28 10.70 -1.77 -1.41
CA ILE A 28 11.40 -2.35 -0.26
C ILE A 28 12.73 -2.97 -0.70
N GLN A 29 12.71 -3.76 -1.77
CA GLN A 29 13.91 -4.39 -2.30
C GLN A 29 14.94 -3.34 -2.75
N ILE A 30 14.51 -2.32 -3.46
CA ILE A 30 15.35 -1.21 -3.93
C ILE A 30 15.95 -0.43 -2.75
N LEU A 31 15.20 -0.23 -1.66
CA LEU A 31 15.72 0.39 -0.44
C LEU A 31 16.77 -0.48 0.24
N ILE A 32 16.71 -1.80 0.11
CA ILE A 32 17.71 -2.73 0.68
C ILE A 32 18.94 -2.84 -0.23
N THR A 33 18.74 -3.17 -1.51
CA THR A 33 19.84 -3.50 -2.43
C THR A 33 20.44 -2.29 -3.14
N GLY A 34 19.70 -1.18 -3.21
CA GLY A 34 20.03 -0.02 -4.03
C GLY A 34 19.60 -0.20 -5.49
N ASN A 35 19.66 0.89 -6.25
CA ASN A 35 19.41 0.91 -7.69
C ASN A 35 20.08 2.14 -8.32
N LEU A 36 20.98 1.91 -9.27
CA LEU A 36 21.80 2.97 -9.89
C LEU A 36 20.98 4.04 -10.63
N ILE A 37 19.80 3.70 -11.15
CA ILE A 37 18.95 4.64 -11.90
C ILE A 37 18.29 5.65 -10.95
N TYR A 38 17.92 5.20 -9.77
CA TYR A 38 17.18 6.00 -8.78
C TYR A 38 18.05 6.38 -7.57
N ASP A 39 19.37 6.24 -7.70
CA ASP A 39 20.32 6.34 -6.58
C ASP A 39 20.20 7.65 -5.78
N PRO A 40 20.01 8.84 -6.40
CA PRO A 40 19.80 10.07 -5.64
C PRO A 40 18.58 9.99 -4.71
N ILE A 41 17.44 9.50 -5.21
CA ILE A 41 16.18 9.41 -4.45
C ILE A 41 16.29 8.33 -3.37
N ILE A 42 16.95 7.21 -3.66
CA ILE A 42 17.13 6.10 -2.71
C ILE A 42 18.04 6.53 -1.56
N CYS A 43 19.15 7.20 -1.87
CA CYS A 43 20.07 7.72 -0.87
C CYS A 43 19.37 8.72 0.07
N GLU A 44 18.52 9.60 -0.49
CA GLU A 44 17.74 10.53 0.32
C GLU A 44 16.72 9.80 1.22
N CYS A 45 15.95 8.86 0.67
CA CYS A 45 15.03 8.02 1.45
C CYS A 45 15.74 7.28 2.59
N ARG A 46 16.89 6.65 2.32
CA ARG A 46 17.68 5.94 3.34
C ARG A 46 18.20 6.87 4.42
N SER A 47 18.73 8.03 4.03
CA SER A 47 19.23 9.03 4.98
C SER A 47 18.13 9.51 5.91
N LEU A 48 16.93 9.70 5.37
CA LEU A 48 15.74 10.09 6.11
C LEU A 48 15.27 9.00 7.09
N ILE A 49 15.20 7.75 6.64
CA ILE A 49 14.88 6.59 7.49
C ILE A 49 15.89 6.46 8.63
N CYS A 50 17.19 6.68 8.37
CA CYS A 50 18.23 6.62 9.39
C CYS A 50 18.19 7.79 10.39
N ARG A 51 17.77 9.00 9.97
CA ARG A 51 17.75 10.19 10.83
C ARG A 51 16.66 10.15 11.90
N MET A 52 15.55 9.49 11.61
CA MET A 52 14.46 9.30 12.56
C MET A 52 14.62 7.90 13.15
N ASP A 53 15.11 7.84 14.39
CA ASP A 53 15.56 6.64 15.13
C ASP A 53 14.56 5.45 15.21
N ARG A 54 13.38 5.57 14.58
CA ARG A 54 12.26 4.61 14.61
C ARG A 54 11.38 4.63 13.34
N VAL A 55 11.96 4.82 12.15
CA VAL A 55 11.20 4.63 10.91
C VAL A 55 11.30 3.19 10.46
N VAL A 56 10.16 2.49 10.40
CA VAL A 56 10.09 1.13 9.87
C VAL A 56 9.31 1.13 8.58
N VAL A 57 9.91 0.65 7.49
CA VAL A 57 9.22 0.43 6.22
C VAL A 57 8.79 -1.04 6.14
N LYS A 58 7.48 -1.29 6.04
CA LYS A 58 6.92 -2.65 5.96
C LYS A 58 6.14 -2.84 4.67
N HIS A 59 6.13 -4.10 4.23
CA HIS A 59 5.20 -4.50 3.18
C HIS A 59 3.79 -4.61 3.76
N ALA A 60 2.83 -3.95 3.12
CA ALA A 60 1.41 -4.17 3.33
C ALA A 60 0.79 -4.73 2.06
N TYR A 61 -0.21 -5.60 2.20
CA TYR A 61 -0.91 -6.08 1.02
C TYR A 61 -1.68 -4.93 0.34
N ARG A 62 -1.91 -5.04 -0.97
CA ARG A 62 -2.59 -3.98 -1.73
C ARG A 62 -4.00 -3.69 -1.19
N GLU A 63 -4.69 -4.71 -0.68
CA GLU A 63 -5.99 -4.57 -0.02
C GLU A 63 -5.93 -3.80 1.31
N GLN A 64 -4.77 -3.74 1.96
CA GLN A 64 -4.54 -2.95 3.16
C GLN A 64 -4.08 -1.51 2.82
N ASN A 65 -3.57 -1.28 1.60
CA ASN A 65 -3.10 0.05 1.16
C ASN A 65 -4.15 0.86 0.36
N ARG A 66 -5.45 0.66 0.65
CA ARG A 66 -6.56 1.18 -0.18
C ARG A 66 -6.72 2.70 -0.14
N VAL A 67 -6.40 3.33 0.99
CA VAL A 67 -6.43 4.81 1.09
C VAL A 67 -5.39 5.40 0.14
N ALA A 68 -4.15 4.89 0.17
CA ALA A 68 -3.09 5.33 -0.73
C ALA A 68 -3.42 5.04 -2.20
N ASP A 69 -3.96 3.86 -2.54
CA ASP A 69 -4.39 3.52 -3.90
C ASP A 69 -5.52 4.44 -4.39
N ALA A 70 -6.50 4.76 -3.56
CA ALA A 70 -7.57 5.70 -3.90
C ALA A 70 -7.03 7.12 -4.16
N LEU A 71 -6.10 7.59 -3.33
CA LEU A 71 -5.43 8.88 -3.51
C LEU A 71 -4.58 8.89 -4.78
N ALA A 72 -3.78 7.86 -5.02
CA ALA A 72 -2.93 7.73 -6.21
C ALA A 72 -3.76 7.72 -7.49
N LYS A 73 -4.88 6.97 -7.53
CA LYS A 73 -5.82 6.95 -8.65
C LYS A 73 -6.41 8.33 -8.96
N LYS A 74 -6.63 9.17 -7.95
CA LYS A 74 -7.09 10.55 -8.16
C LYS A 74 -5.96 11.46 -8.60
N ALA A 75 -4.75 11.27 -8.06
CA ALA A 75 -3.57 12.08 -8.33
C ALA A 75 -3.03 11.95 -9.76
N THR A 76 -3.41 10.90 -10.50
CA THR A 76 -3.09 10.78 -11.95
C THR A 76 -3.80 11.83 -12.81
N LYS A 77 -4.83 12.52 -12.29
CA LYS A 77 -5.50 13.58 -13.04
C LYS A 77 -4.59 14.81 -13.15
N ALA A 78 -4.57 15.43 -14.32
CA ALA A 78 -3.71 16.57 -14.66
C ALA A 78 -3.71 17.71 -13.62
N ILE A 79 -4.85 17.93 -12.95
CA ILE A 79 -5.04 18.95 -11.92
C ILE A 79 -4.10 18.76 -10.71
N PHE A 80 -3.65 17.52 -10.45
CA PHE A 80 -2.81 17.17 -9.30
C PHE A 80 -1.35 16.91 -9.68
N LEU A 81 -0.98 16.99 -10.97
CA LEU A 81 0.40 16.78 -11.39
C LEU A 81 1.33 17.80 -10.72
N ASN A 82 2.44 17.31 -10.17
CA ASN A 82 3.47 18.09 -9.48
C ASN A 82 2.97 18.90 -8.28
N ARG A 83 1.78 18.61 -7.74
CA ARG A 83 1.26 19.28 -6.54
C ARG A 83 1.26 18.33 -5.36
N LEU A 84 1.81 18.79 -4.23
CA LEU A 84 1.60 18.17 -2.93
C LEU A 84 0.45 18.92 -2.24
N SER A 85 -0.57 18.19 -1.80
CA SER A 85 -1.71 18.76 -1.10
C SER A 85 -1.98 18.00 0.19
N ILE A 86 -2.11 18.73 1.29
CA ILE A 86 -2.57 18.19 2.56
C ILE A 86 -4.08 18.37 2.62
N LEU A 87 -4.81 17.30 2.90
CA LEU A 87 -6.26 17.33 3.04
C LEU A 87 -6.60 17.26 4.53
N ALA A 88 -7.21 18.33 5.06
CA ALA A 88 -7.60 18.40 6.48
C ALA A 88 -8.74 17.43 6.83
N VAL A 89 -9.52 17.01 5.83
CA VAL A 89 -10.58 16.01 5.94
C VAL A 89 -10.44 14.98 4.82
N PRO A 90 -10.87 13.73 5.04
CA PRO A 90 -10.89 12.73 3.99
C PRO A 90 -11.72 13.21 2.79
N PRO A 91 -11.19 13.14 1.55
CA PRO A 91 -11.98 13.50 0.39
C PRO A 91 -13.08 12.47 0.15
N ILE A 92 -14.22 12.89 -0.40
CA ILE A 92 -15.41 12.04 -0.60
C ILE A 92 -15.07 10.69 -1.28
N PHE A 93 -14.17 10.71 -2.29
CA PHE A 93 -13.81 9.50 -3.03
C PHE A 93 -12.96 8.48 -2.23
N ALA A 94 -12.38 8.90 -1.10
CA ALA A 94 -11.60 8.05 -0.22
C ALA A 94 -12.25 7.88 1.17
N ASN A 95 -13.39 8.52 1.43
CA ASN A 95 -14.00 8.57 2.76
C ASN A 95 -14.31 7.17 3.30
N ASP A 96 -14.95 6.32 2.49
CA ASP A 96 -15.33 4.97 2.92
C ASP A 96 -14.11 4.09 3.23
N VAL A 97 -13.09 4.14 2.37
CA VAL A 97 -11.85 3.37 2.58
C VAL A 97 -11.01 3.92 3.72
N PHE A 98 -11.07 5.23 3.97
CA PHE A 98 -10.39 5.88 5.08
C PHE A 98 -10.99 5.47 6.43
N TRP A 99 -12.32 5.48 6.55
CA TRP A 99 -12.97 5.02 7.78
C TRP A 99 -12.83 3.51 7.99
N ALA A 100 -12.87 2.72 6.92
CA ALA A 100 -12.60 1.29 7.02
C ALA A 100 -11.18 1.01 7.54
N ASP A 101 -10.18 1.75 7.08
CA ASP A 101 -8.79 1.64 7.52
C ASP A 101 -8.64 2.01 9.01
N ILE A 102 -9.23 3.14 9.45
CA ILE A 102 -9.24 3.54 10.87
C ILE A 102 -9.88 2.47 11.76
N LEU A 103 -10.94 1.82 11.28
CA LEU A 103 -11.65 0.79 12.03
C LEU A 103 -10.99 -0.59 11.94
N GLY A 104 -9.89 -0.74 11.18
CA GLY A 104 -9.21 -2.02 10.98
C GLY A 104 -10.06 -3.05 10.22
N ILE A 105 -10.96 -2.59 9.35
CA ILE A 105 -11.83 -3.47 8.58
C ILE A 105 -11.04 -4.05 7.41
N ASP A 106 -10.79 -5.35 7.46
CA ASP A 106 -10.18 -6.08 6.37
C ASP A 106 -11.04 -6.02 5.11
N SER A 107 -10.40 -5.74 3.98
CA SER A 107 -11.08 -5.70 2.69
C SER A 107 -10.84 -6.97 1.89
N VAL A 108 -11.95 -7.59 1.46
CA VAL A 108 -11.90 -8.82 0.67
C VAL A 108 -11.52 -8.46 -0.76
N ARG A 109 -10.44 -9.08 -1.26
CA ARG A 109 -10.06 -8.99 -2.67
C ARG A 109 -10.91 -9.96 -3.49
N PHE A 110 -11.85 -9.43 -4.26
CA PHE A 110 -12.53 -10.21 -5.28
C PHE A 110 -11.60 -10.35 -6.49
N PHE A 111 -11.00 -11.52 -6.63
CA PHE A 111 -10.35 -11.89 -7.88
C PHE A 111 -11.44 -12.25 -8.89
N VAL A 112 -11.56 -11.48 -9.97
CA VAL A 112 -12.27 -11.97 -11.17
C VAL A 112 -11.39 -13.04 -11.77
N GLY A 113 -11.55 -14.28 -11.29
CA GLY A 113 -10.95 -15.43 -11.91
C GLY A 113 -11.64 -15.69 -13.25
N CYS A 114 -10.98 -15.38 -14.36
CA CYS A 114 -11.25 -16.11 -15.59
C CYS A 114 -11.02 -17.60 -15.27
N ASN A 115 -12.05 -18.44 -15.44
CA ASN A 115 -12.15 -19.85 -15.01
C ASN A 115 -12.89 -20.14 -13.69
N MET A 116 -13.92 -19.36 -13.36
CA MET A 116 -14.88 -19.72 -12.29
C MET A 116 -15.37 -21.18 -12.42
N LYS A 117 -15.58 -21.67 -13.65
CA LYS A 117 -16.01 -23.05 -13.91
C LYS A 117 -14.99 -24.09 -13.43
N THR A 118 -13.70 -23.89 -13.68
CA THR A 118 -12.61 -24.78 -13.25
C THR A 118 -12.39 -24.71 -11.74
N ILE A 119 -12.54 -23.52 -11.13
CA ILE A 119 -12.42 -23.35 -9.67
C ILE A 119 -13.59 -24.06 -8.95
N LEU A 120 -14.83 -23.91 -9.42
CA LEU A 120 -15.97 -24.63 -8.84
C LEU A 120 -15.81 -26.15 -8.93
N GLN A 121 -15.31 -26.65 -10.08
CA GLN A 121 -15.05 -28.08 -10.28
C GLN A 121 -14.00 -28.60 -9.31
N ASN A 122 -12.92 -27.85 -9.07
CA ASN A 122 -11.87 -28.24 -8.14
C ASN A 122 -12.35 -28.19 -6.67
N ILE A 123 -13.15 -27.19 -6.28
CA ILE A 123 -13.74 -27.13 -4.93
C ILE A 123 -14.69 -28.30 -4.69
N ALA A 124 -15.55 -28.63 -5.67
CA ALA A 124 -16.44 -29.77 -5.58
C ALA A 124 -15.66 -31.10 -5.46
N ALA A 125 -14.58 -31.27 -6.23
CA ALA A 125 -13.73 -32.46 -6.16
C ALA A 125 -13.03 -32.61 -4.79
N VAL A 126 -12.55 -31.51 -4.19
CA VAL A 126 -11.94 -31.52 -2.85
C VAL A 126 -12.99 -31.84 -1.76
N GLY A 127 -14.22 -31.32 -1.90
CA GLY A 127 -15.32 -31.64 -0.98
C GLY A 127 -15.77 -33.10 -1.03
N VAL A 128 -15.72 -33.74 -2.20
CA VAL A 128 -16.04 -35.18 -2.37
C VAL A 128 -14.96 -36.07 -1.75
N LEU A 129 -13.68 -35.67 -1.81
CA LEU A 129 -12.58 -36.44 -1.19
C LEU A 129 -12.57 -36.37 0.34
N GLN A 130 -13.21 -35.37 0.95
CA GLN A 130 -13.32 -35.26 2.41
C GLN A 130 -14.55 -35.99 3.00
N TYR A 131 -15.47 -36.45 2.16
CA TYR A 131 -16.68 -37.21 2.56
C TYR A 131 -16.66 -38.68 2.10
N GLN A 132 -15.50 -39.23 1.77
CA GLN A 132 -15.30 -40.68 1.74
C GLN A 132 -14.38 -41.09 2.90
N ASN A 133 -14.93 -41.08 4.11
CA ASN A 133 -14.44 -41.89 5.21
C ASN A 133 -15.62 -42.65 5.82
N ASN A 134 -15.51 -43.98 5.70
CA ASN A 134 -16.42 -45.08 6.05
C ASN A 134 -17.58 -45.36 5.10
#